data_AF-A0A9D1I2X2-F1
#
_entry.id   AF-A0A9D1I2X2-F1
#
_cell.length_a   1.000
_cell.length_b   1.000
_cell.length_c   1.000
_cell.angle_alpha   90.00
_cell.angle_beta   90.00
_cell.angle_gamma   90.00
#
_symmetry.space_group_name_H-M   'P 1'
#
loop_
_entity.id
_entity.type
_entity.pdbx_description
1 polymer ?
#
loop_
_entity_poly.entity_id
_entity_poly.type
_entity_poly.pdbx_seq_one_letter_code
_entity_poly.pdbx_strand_id
1 'polypeptide(L)'
;MNKIKMNDLADTQVKEVFENFVIAAKAKGLSDVTIKKYHGHLTNIGKHLDIEQPLSCLSKMQLNEMVVSMRGSGLAQNDYYYF
;
A
#
# COMPACT_ATOMS: atom_id res chain seq x y z
N MET A 1 5.86 6.54 32.96
CA MET A 1 5.07 5.47 32.32
C MET A 1 4.63 5.99 30.96
N ASN A 2 5.42 5.72 29.92
CA ASN A 2 5.10 6.18 28.57
C ASN A 2 3.96 5.31 28.05
N LYS A 3 2.75 5.86 27.97
CA LYS A 3 1.65 5.20 27.27
C LYS A 3 2.06 5.14 25.80
N ILE A 4 2.40 3.95 25.32
CA ILE A 4 2.47 3.69 23.88
C ILE A 4 1.05 3.99 23.39
N LYS A 5 0.88 5.13 22.71
CA LYS A 5 -0.38 5.40 22.02
C LYS A 5 -0.48 4.33 20.94
N MET A 6 -1.49 3.47 21.06
CA MET A 6 -1.85 2.55 20.00
C MET A 6 -2.18 3.41 18.79
N ASN A 7 -1.38 3.32 17.72
CA ASN A 7 -1.51 4.18 16.54
C ASN A 7 -2.95 4.12 16.04
N ASP A 8 -3.64 5.26 16.11
CA ASP A 8 -4.88 5.41 15.37
C ASP A 8 -4.50 5.50 13.89
N LEU A 9 -4.55 4.37 13.21
CA LEU A 9 -4.18 4.27 11.80
C LEU A 9 -5.11 5.09 10.91
N ALA A 10 -6.29 5.50 11.43
CA ALA A 10 -7.29 6.26 10.70
C ALA A 10 -6.73 7.57 10.12
N ASP A 11 -5.96 8.31 10.92
CA ASP A 11 -5.39 9.60 10.48
C ASP A 11 -4.01 9.46 9.81
N THR A 12 -3.46 8.25 9.78
CA THR A 12 -2.17 7.98 9.15
C THR A 12 -2.32 7.85 7.64
N GLN A 13 -1.39 8.39 6.87
CA GLN A 13 -1.42 8.29 5.41
C GLN A 13 -1.34 6.83 4.95
N VAL A 14 -2.03 6.48 3.86
CA VAL A 14 -1.97 5.12 3.27
C VAL A 14 -0.54 4.67 3.02
N LYS A 15 0.30 5.57 2.48
CA LYS A 15 1.73 5.34 2.25
C LYS A 15 2.47 4.99 3.53
N GLU A 16 2.28 5.74 4.60
CA GLU A 16 2.97 5.49 5.88
C GLU A 16 2.53 4.16 6.52
N VAL A 17 1.25 3.83 6.44
CA VAL A 17 0.75 2.51 6.88
C VAL A 17 1.39 1.39 6.06
N PHE A 18 1.54 1.57 4.75
CA PHE A 18 2.22 0.60 3.88
C PHE A 18 3.71 0.45 4.22
N GLU A 19 4.42 1.55 4.46
CA GLU A 19 5.84 1.52 4.84
C GLU A 19 6.05 0.78 6.17
N ASN A 20 5.17 0.99 7.16
CA ASN A 20 5.18 0.22 8.41
C ASN A 20 4.98 -1.28 8.16
N PHE A 21 4.08 -1.65 7.23
CA PHE A 21 3.91 -3.04 6.81
C PHE A 21 5.19 -3.61 6.18
N VAL A 22 5.84 -2.86 5.29
CA VAL A 22 7.09 -3.30 4.61
C VAL A 22 8.23 -3.48 5.61
N ILE A 23 8.37 -2.59 6.59
CA ILE A 23 9.36 -2.71 7.67
C ILE A 23 9.10 -3.99 8.48
N ALA A 24 7.84 -4.24 8.87
CA ALA A 24 7.47 -5.43 9.60
C ALA A 24 7.68 -6.71 8.77
N ALA A 25 7.40 -6.68 7.47
CA ALA A 25 7.65 -7.77 6.53
C ALA A 25 9.14 -8.09 6.42
N LYS A 26 10.00 -7.08 6.31
CA LYS A 26 11.46 -7.24 6.29
C LYS A 26 11.97 -7.85 7.60
N ALA A 27 11.48 -7.37 8.75
CA ALA A 27 11.82 -7.94 10.05
C ALA A 27 11.40 -9.42 10.21
N LYS A 28 10.35 -9.85 9.50
CA LYS A 28 9.91 -11.25 9.41
C LYS A 28 10.71 -12.11 8.43
N GLY A 29 11.74 -11.56 7.79
CA GLY A 29 12.65 -12.31 6.93
C GLY A 29 12.26 -12.35 5.45
N LEU A 30 11.37 -11.47 4.98
CA LEU A 30 11.13 -11.33 3.54
C LEU A 30 12.40 -10.82 2.83
N SER A 31 12.69 -11.40 1.66
CA SER A 31 13.89 -11.07 0.88
C SER A 31 13.89 -9.60 0.42
N ASP A 32 15.06 -9.00 0.28
CA ASP A 32 15.19 -7.63 -0.26
C ASP A 32 14.60 -7.49 -1.67
N VAL A 33 14.62 -8.56 -2.47
CA VAL A 33 13.96 -8.59 -3.79
C VAL A 33 12.45 -8.42 -3.65
N THR A 34 11.83 -9.11 -2.68
CA THR A 34 10.40 -8.98 -2.37
C THR A 34 10.08 -7.57 -1.85
N ILE A 35 10.91 -7.04 -0.96
CA ILE A 35 10.75 -5.68 -0.42
C ILE A 35 10.79 -4.64 -1.55
N LYS A 36 11.77 -4.75 -2.47
CA LYS A 36 11.86 -3.88 -3.64
C LYS A 36 10.61 -3.95 -4.53
N LYS A 37 10.05 -5.16 -4.71
CA LYS A 37 8.79 -5.33 -5.46
C LYS A 37 7.62 -4.62 -4.77
N TYR A 38 7.50 -4.71 -3.45
CA TYR A 38 6.44 -4.03 -2.70
C TYR A 38 6.49 -2.50 -2.87
N HIS A 39 7.66 -1.86 -2.79
CA HIS A 39 7.76 -0.42 -3.08
C HIS A 39 7.42 -0.10 -4.54
N GLY A 40 7.80 -0.98 -5.48
CA GLY A 40 7.41 -0.86 -6.88
C GLY A 40 5.89 -0.92 -7.08
N HIS A 41 5.21 -1.82 -6.37
CA HIS A 41 3.75 -1.91 -6.37
C HIS A 41 3.11 -0.63 -5.82
N LEU A 42 3.59 -0.11 -4.67
CA LEU A 42 3.06 1.13 -4.10
C LEU A 42 3.25 2.31 -5.06
N THR A 43 4.41 2.41 -5.71
CA THR A 43 4.68 3.45 -6.72
C THR A 43 3.70 3.37 -7.89
N ASN A 44 3.36 2.17 -8.36
CA ASN A 44 2.37 1.99 -9.42
C ASN A 44 0.95 2.30 -8.93
N ILE A 45 0.59 1.86 -7.73
CA ILE A 45 -0.69 2.18 -7.09
C ILE A 45 -0.87 3.70 -6.95
N GLY A 46 0.18 4.42 -6.53
CA GLY A 46 0.19 5.87 -6.37
C GLY A 46 -0.11 6.67 -7.65
N LYS A 47 -0.04 6.05 -8.83
CA LYS A 47 -0.46 6.66 -10.11
C LYS A 47 -1.99 6.66 -10.29
N HIS A 48 -2.70 5.84 -9.53
CA HIS A 48 -4.13 5.56 -9.69
C HIS A 48 -4.93 5.79 -8.40
N LEU A 49 -4.26 5.92 -7.26
CA LEU A 49 -4.84 6.17 -5.95
C LEU A 49 -3.99 7.23 -5.24
N ASP A 50 -4.63 8.21 -4.62
CA ASP A 50 -3.93 9.11 -3.71
C ASP A 50 -3.49 8.33 -2.47
N ILE A 51 -2.18 8.06 -2.35
CA ILE A 51 -1.60 7.34 -1.21
C ILE A 51 -1.15 8.28 -0.09
N GLU A 52 -1.20 9.59 -0.30
CA GLU A 52 -0.87 10.61 0.70
C GLU A 52 -2.12 10.98 1.54
N GLN A 53 -3.32 10.56 1.12
CA GLN A 53 -4.54 10.70 1.91
C GLN A 53 -4.51 9.85 3.20
N PRO A 54 -5.20 10.28 4.27
CA PRO A 54 -5.40 9.46 5.46
C PRO A 54 -6.12 8.15 5.14
N LEU A 55 -5.78 7.08 5.84
CA LEU A 55 -6.42 5.76 5.65
C LEU A 55 -7.93 5.82 5.90
N SER A 56 -8.40 6.67 6.81
CA SER A 56 -9.82 6.91 7.08
C SER A 56 -10.58 7.53 5.91
N CYS A 57 -9.89 8.23 5.01
CA CYS A 57 -10.49 8.80 3.80
C CYS A 57 -10.58 7.79 2.66
N LEU A 58 -9.92 6.62 2.77
CA LEU A 58 -9.91 5.61 1.73
C LEU A 58 -11.27 4.92 1.61
N SER A 59 -11.94 5.12 0.49
CA SER A 59 -13.24 4.54 0.20
C SER A 59 -13.16 3.32 -0.72
N LYS A 60 -14.17 2.45 -0.64
CA LYS A 60 -14.34 1.33 -1.58
C LYS A 60 -14.44 1.79 -3.05
N MET A 61 -15.01 2.96 -3.29
CA MET A 61 -15.15 3.53 -4.63
C MET A 61 -13.77 3.85 -5.23
N GLN A 62 -12.91 4.54 -4.49
CA GLN A 62 -11.54 4.84 -4.92
C GLN A 62 -10.73 3.56 -5.20
N LEU A 63 -10.90 2.51 -4.39
CA LEU A 63 -10.25 1.21 -4.64
C LEU A 63 -10.72 0.56 -5.94
N ASN A 64 -12.02 0.63 -6.25
CA ASN A 64 -12.57 0.11 -7.50
C ASN A 64 -12.06 0.92 -8.71
N GLU A 65 -12.07 2.24 -8.61
CA GLU A 65 -11.56 3.15 -9.65
C GLU A 65 -10.07 2.92 -9.92
N MET A 66 -9.27 2.75 -8.86
CA MET A 66 -7.86 2.38 -8.97
C MET A 66 -7.69 1.09 -9.76
N VAL A 67 -8.44 0.02 -9.45
CA VAL A 67 -8.37 -1.25 -10.17
C VAL A 67 -8.75 -1.09 -11.64
N VAL A 68 -9.80 -0.33 -11.95
CA VAL A 68 -10.20 -0.04 -13.35
C VAL A 68 -9.09 0.74 -14.08
N SER A 69 -8.52 1.75 -13.43
CA SER A 69 -7.45 2.59 -13.99
C SER A 69 -6.15 1.81 -14.24
N MET A 70 -5.75 0.95 -13.30
CA MET A 70 -4.60 0.05 -13.45
C MET A 70 -4.80 -0.94 -14.60
N ARG A 71 -6.00 -1.52 -14.74
CA ARG A 71 -6.34 -2.41 -15.87
C ARG A 71 -6.27 -1.69 -17.21
N GLY A 72 -6.83 -0.48 -17.28
CA GLY A 72 -6.77 0.36 -18.47
C GLY A 72 -5.35 0.75 -18.88
N SER A 73 -4.42 0.81 -17.93
CA SER A 73 -3.01 1.14 -18.15
C SER A 73 -2.14 -0.07 -18.52
N GLY A 74 -2.74 -1.24 -18.79
CA GLY A 74 -2.00 -2.45 -19.19
C GLY A 74 -1.22 -3.12 -18.06
N LEU A 75 -1.43 -2.72 -16.79
CA LEU A 75 -0.85 -3.39 -15.62
C LEU A 75 -1.53 -4.72 -15.28
N ALA A 76 -2.51 -5.14 -16.08
CA ALA A 76 -3.30 -6.34 -15.87
C ALA A 76 -2.81 -7.49 -16.74
N GLN A 77 -1.68 -8.11 -16.38
CA GLN A 77 -1.56 -9.56 -16.57
C GLN A 77 -0.52 -10.26 -15.70
N ASN A 78 0.57 -9.60 -15.27
CA ASN A 78 1.68 -10.31 -14.63
C ASN A 78 1.90 -10.02 -13.13
N ASP A 79 1.23 -9.03 -12.56
CA ASP A 79 1.45 -8.62 -11.15
C ASP A 79 0.35 -9.06 -10.17
N TYR A 80 -0.70 -9.75 -10.65
CA TYR A 80 -1.86 -10.17 -9.83
C TYR A 80 -1.91 -11.68 -9.50
N TYR A 81 -0.97 -12.50 -10.00
CA TYR A 81 -1.07 -13.98 -9.93
C TYR A 81 -0.33 -14.65 -8.75
N TYR A 82 0.12 -13.91 -7.73
CA TYR A 82 0.74 -14.51 -6.55
C TYR A 82 0.18 -13.93 -5.24
N PHE A 83 -1.13 -14.06 -5.08
CA PHE A 83 -1.76 -14.11 -3.75
C PHE A 83 -2.22 -15.52 -3.47
#